data_AF-A0AAD8YB02-F1
#
_entry.id   AF-A0AAD8YB02-F1
#
_cell.length_a   1.000
_cell.length_b   1.000
_cell.length_c   1.000
_cell.angle_alpha   90.00
_cell.angle_beta   90.00
_cell.angle_gamma   90.00
#
_symmetry.space_group_name_H-M   'P 1'
#
loop_
_entity.id
_entity.type
_entity.pdbx_description
1 polymer ?
#
loop_
_entity_poly.entity_id
_entity_poly.type
_entity_poly.pdbx_seq_one_letter_code
_entity_poly.pdbx_strand_id
1 'polypeptide(L)'
;MDMFVGDFPEKEIWKQPMLLKNGLRDTATVIGNMMLPTGNLVSYLQMPDWFDDWDNIPEETEDDPPDIKAFKRFFTGDLEYQRRRAKIIPMVVKAPYVVKMIAPNPSEMTMHTPRHPVSVKKVNKVVDPATGETTAAAVMELGVDFYTSAAIGRIINVVMPHLGKITVDVAMVIHPPWEAEGEEVNEPSACIGVWRIDQVDFLSCAQLPEKPIEMAEEEIKDIMKSLAMESGSPGD
;
A
#
# COMPACT_ATOMS: atom_id res chain seq x y z
N MET A 1 7.93 5.63 -7.88
CA MET A 1 6.72 6.08 -7.15
C MET A 1 6.04 7.04 -8.07
N ASP A 2 4.74 6.85 -8.27
CA ASP A 2 3.94 7.57 -9.24
C ASP A 2 2.70 8.14 -8.55
N MET A 3 2.25 9.29 -9.06
CA MET A 3 0.97 9.88 -8.70
C MET A 3 0.06 9.76 -9.92
N PHE A 4 -1.03 9.02 -9.75
CA PHE A 4 -2.07 8.91 -10.73
C PHE A 4 -3.26 9.76 -10.31
N VAL A 5 -3.81 10.53 -11.25
CA VAL A 5 -4.97 11.37 -11.00
C VAL A 5 -6.22 10.76 -11.64
N GLY A 6 -7.34 10.91 -10.96
CA GLY A 6 -8.63 10.40 -11.42
C GLY A 6 -9.77 10.84 -10.51
N ASP A 7 -10.99 10.65 -10.98
CA ASP A 7 -12.21 11.00 -10.24
C ASP A 7 -12.40 10.10 -9.02
N PHE A 8 -11.91 8.86 -9.10
CA PHE A 8 -11.94 7.88 -8.02
C PHE A 8 -10.60 7.17 -7.91
N PRO A 9 -10.12 6.92 -6.68
CA PRO A 9 -8.93 6.11 -6.50
C PRO A 9 -9.20 4.65 -6.86
N GLU A 10 -8.22 4.01 -7.48
CA GLU A 10 -8.29 2.62 -7.84
C GLU A 10 -7.79 1.69 -6.74
N LYS A 11 -8.42 0.52 -6.66
CA LYS A 11 -7.98 -0.61 -5.83
C LYS A 11 -7.25 -1.61 -6.70
N GLU A 12 -6.36 -2.40 -6.08
CA GLU A 12 -5.67 -3.49 -6.75
C GLU A 12 -4.87 -2.99 -7.97
N ILE A 13 -4.03 -1.98 -7.73
CA ILE A 13 -3.10 -1.41 -8.73
C ILE A 13 -2.24 -2.48 -9.38
N TRP A 14 -1.95 -3.59 -8.68
CA TRP A 14 -1.26 -4.74 -9.28
C TRP A 14 -1.95 -5.35 -10.51
N LYS A 15 -3.25 -5.11 -10.71
CA LYS A 15 -4.02 -5.54 -11.89
C LYS A 15 -4.01 -4.53 -13.05
N GLN A 16 -3.45 -3.34 -12.86
CA GLN A 16 -3.60 -2.27 -13.85
C GLN A 16 -2.93 -2.62 -15.18
N PRO A 17 -3.67 -2.72 -16.30
CA PRO A 17 -3.13 -3.22 -17.57
C PRO A 17 -1.96 -2.38 -18.08
N MET A 18 -2.00 -1.07 -17.89
CA MET A 18 -0.91 -0.19 -18.29
C MET A 18 0.37 -0.49 -17.50
N LEU A 19 0.27 -0.71 -16.19
CA LEU A 19 1.44 -1.03 -15.37
C LEU A 19 1.97 -2.43 -15.66
N LEU A 20 1.07 -3.41 -15.87
CA LEU A 20 1.45 -4.77 -16.27
C LEU A 20 2.22 -4.78 -17.59
N LYS A 21 1.76 -4.01 -18.59
CA LYS A 21 2.46 -3.87 -19.88
C LYS A 21 3.82 -3.17 -19.77
N ASN A 22 4.03 -2.40 -18.70
CA ASN A 22 5.27 -1.68 -18.42
C ASN A 22 6.11 -2.35 -17.32
N GLY A 23 5.93 -3.66 -17.12
CA GLY A 23 6.85 -4.47 -16.33
C GLY A 23 6.61 -4.47 -14.82
N LEU A 24 5.43 -4.05 -14.34
CA LEU A 24 5.11 -4.06 -12.89
C LEU A 24 5.32 -5.44 -12.24
N ARG A 25 5.17 -6.52 -12.99
CA ARG A 25 5.34 -7.90 -12.52
C ARG A 25 6.54 -8.60 -13.15
N ASP A 26 7.54 -7.87 -13.63
CA ASP A 26 8.79 -8.47 -14.12
C ASP A 26 9.67 -8.96 -12.96
N THR A 27 9.53 -8.34 -11.79
CA THR A 27 10.22 -8.72 -10.55
C THR A 27 9.25 -8.75 -9.37
N ALA A 28 9.59 -9.52 -8.34
CA ALA A 28 8.74 -9.59 -7.16
C ALA A 28 8.67 -8.21 -6.50
N THR A 29 7.45 -7.74 -6.19
CA THR A 29 7.22 -6.32 -5.85
C THR A 29 6.25 -6.15 -4.67
N VAL A 30 6.58 -5.24 -3.75
CA VAL A 30 5.63 -4.65 -2.80
C VAL A 30 5.13 -3.32 -3.34
N ILE A 31 3.82 -3.16 -3.38
CA ILE A 31 3.12 -1.96 -3.81
C ILE A 31 2.51 -1.29 -2.58
N GLY A 32 2.90 -0.04 -2.31
CA GLY A 32 2.19 0.84 -1.40
C GLY A 32 1.19 1.68 -2.18
N ASN A 33 -0.09 1.34 -2.11
CA ASN A 33 -1.16 2.06 -2.83
C ASN A 33 -1.94 2.97 -1.87
N MET A 34 -1.64 4.26 -1.86
CA MET A 34 -2.37 5.25 -1.06
C MET A 34 -3.51 5.84 -1.90
N MET A 35 -4.75 5.46 -1.57
CA MET A 35 -5.96 5.90 -2.25
C MET A 35 -6.40 7.26 -1.71
N LEU A 36 -6.25 8.30 -2.52
CA LEU A 36 -6.56 9.69 -2.22
C LEU A 36 -7.86 10.12 -2.91
N PRO A 37 -8.51 11.21 -2.48
CA PRO A 37 -9.69 11.75 -3.16
C PRO A 37 -9.48 12.18 -4.61
N THR A 38 -8.23 12.35 -5.05
CA THR A 38 -7.88 12.79 -6.40
C THR A 38 -7.10 11.75 -7.18
N GLY A 39 -7.09 10.49 -6.73
CA GLY A 39 -6.42 9.37 -7.41
C GLY A 39 -5.53 8.55 -6.47
N ASN A 40 -4.40 8.06 -6.96
CA ASN A 40 -3.54 7.12 -6.24
C ASN A 40 -2.11 7.64 -6.16
N LEU A 41 -1.55 7.62 -4.96
CA LEU A 41 -0.10 7.75 -4.77
C LEU A 41 0.48 6.35 -4.57
N VAL A 42 1.28 5.88 -5.53
CA VAL A 42 1.72 4.49 -5.59
C VAL A 42 3.24 4.39 -5.49
N SER A 43 3.74 3.68 -4.49
CA SER A 43 5.14 3.26 -4.42
C SER A 43 5.29 1.80 -4.87
N TYR A 44 6.39 1.53 -5.58
CA TYR A 44 6.77 0.20 -6.05
C TYR A 44 8.15 -0.10 -5.48
N LEU A 45 8.27 -1.20 -4.73
CA LEU A 45 9.47 -1.58 -4.02
C LEU A 45 9.79 -3.02 -4.41
N GLN A 46 10.93 -3.21 -5.07
CA GLN A 46 11.40 -4.55 -5.42
C GLN A 46 11.68 -5.34 -4.13
N MET A 47 11.24 -6.60 -4.13
CA MET A 47 11.48 -7.53 -3.02
C MET A 47 12.95 -7.97 -2.97
N PRO A 48 13.46 -8.37 -1.80
CA PRO A 48 14.82 -8.91 -1.68
C PRO A 48 15.03 -10.16 -2.54
N ASP A 49 16.26 -10.40 -2.99
CA ASP A 49 16.61 -11.51 -3.90
C ASP A 49 16.32 -12.91 -3.32
N TRP A 50 16.24 -13.05 -1.99
CA TRP A 50 15.89 -14.32 -1.34
C TRP A 50 14.40 -14.65 -1.44
N PHE A 51 13.56 -13.67 -1.81
CA PHE A 51 12.13 -13.84 -1.96
C PHE A 51 11.79 -14.21 -3.41
N ASP A 52 10.98 -15.26 -3.58
CA ASP A 52 10.54 -15.74 -4.90
C ASP A 52 9.00 -15.68 -5.00
N ASP A 53 8.31 -16.39 -4.10
CA ASP A 53 6.85 -16.39 -4.00
C ASP A 53 6.38 -16.52 -2.54
N TRP A 54 5.06 -16.41 -2.31
CA TRP A 54 4.48 -16.41 -0.97
C TRP A 54 4.40 -17.81 -0.34
N ASP A 55 4.51 -18.87 -1.14
CA ASP A 55 4.39 -20.25 -0.70
C ASP A 55 5.76 -20.85 -0.33
N ASN A 56 6.84 -20.25 -0.82
CA ASN A 56 8.22 -20.73 -0.68
C ASN A 56 9.14 -19.73 0.05
N ILE A 57 8.60 -18.96 0.99
CA ILE A 57 9.41 -18.06 1.82
C ILE A 57 10.38 -18.90 2.67
N PRO A 58 11.71 -18.65 2.60
CA PRO A 58 12.68 -19.40 3.41
C PRO A 58 12.41 -19.22 4.91
N GLU A 59 12.56 -20.31 5.68
CA GLU A 59 12.42 -20.26 7.14
C GLU A 59 13.40 -19.25 7.76
N GLU A 60 12.98 -18.67 8.88
CA GLU A 60 13.83 -17.81 9.69
C GLU A 60 14.94 -18.63 10.34
N THR A 61 16.18 -18.15 10.27
CA THR A 61 17.36 -18.76 10.90
C THR A 61 17.99 -17.82 11.92
N GLU A 62 18.78 -18.37 12.85
CA GLU A 62 19.48 -17.55 13.85
C GLU A 62 20.45 -16.54 13.21
N ASP A 63 21.06 -16.92 12.08
CA ASP A 63 22.01 -16.12 11.31
C ASP A 63 21.37 -14.99 10.49
N ASP A 64 20.03 -15.00 10.33
CA ASP A 64 19.34 -13.94 9.59
C ASP A 64 19.54 -12.58 10.29
N PRO A 65 19.93 -11.53 9.54
CA PRO A 65 19.91 -10.16 10.03
C PRO A 65 18.52 -9.74 10.54
N PRO A 66 18.43 -8.80 11.50
CA PRO A 66 17.14 -8.40 12.08
C PRO A 66 16.08 -7.98 11.06
N ASP A 67 16.46 -7.20 10.05
CA ASP A 67 15.55 -6.77 9.00
C ASP A 67 15.01 -7.94 8.17
N ILE A 68 15.85 -8.93 7.86
CA ILE A 68 15.44 -10.16 7.18
C ILE A 68 14.45 -10.96 8.03
N LYS A 69 14.70 -11.08 9.35
CA LYS A 69 13.74 -11.69 10.29
C LYS A 69 12.41 -10.95 10.29
N ALA A 70 12.44 -9.62 10.33
CA ALA A 70 11.23 -8.80 10.28
C ALA A 70 10.45 -9.00 8.98
N PHE A 71 11.13 -9.02 7.82
CA PHE A 71 10.51 -9.30 6.53
C PHE A 71 9.88 -10.70 6.47
N LYS A 72 10.63 -11.75 6.85
CA LYS A 72 10.13 -13.13 6.86
C LYS A 72 8.88 -13.26 7.73
N ARG A 73 8.93 -12.77 8.98
CA ARG A 73 7.77 -12.77 9.91
C ARG A 73 6.59 -11.99 9.35
N PHE A 74 6.84 -10.81 8.78
CA PHE A 74 5.78 -10.00 8.18
C PHE A 74 5.13 -10.67 6.98
N PHE A 75 5.90 -11.30 6.10
CA PHE A 75 5.39 -11.96 4.91
C PHE A 75 4.70 -13.30 5.20
N THR A 76 5.11 -14.03 6.24
CA THR A 76 4.42 -15.27 6.65
C THR A 76 3.29 -15.03 7.64
N GLY A 77 3.29 -13.89 8.33
CA GLY A 77 2.26 -13.50 9.28
C GLY A 77 0.88 -13.38 8.65
N ASP A 78 -0.15 -13.54 9.47
CA ASP A 78 -1.53 -13.32 9.05
C ASP A 78 -1.82 -11.83 8.80
N LEU A 79 -3.06 -11.56 8.40
CA LEU A 79 -3.52 -10.21 8.07
C LEU A 79 -3.53 -9.29 9.29
N GLU A 80 -3.85 -9.81 10.48
CA GLU A 80 -3.87 -9.03 11.72
C GLU A 80 -2.46 -8.64 12.14
N TYR A 81 -1.53 -9.59 12.10
CA TYR A 81 -0.11 -9.39 12.33
C TYR A 81 0.44 -8.28 11.42
N GLN A 82 0.21 -8.39 10.11
CA GLN A 82 0.66 -7.39 9.14
C GLN A 82 0.09 -6.00 9.41
N ARG A 83 -1.21 -5.90 9.70
CA ARG A 83 -1.87 -4.61 9.98
C ARG A 83 -1.34 -3.93 11.23
N ARG A 84 -1.00 -4.71 12.26
CA ARG A 84 -0.43 -4.20 13.52
C ARG A 84 1.02 -3.72 13.36
N ARG A 85 1.81 -4.33 12.44
CA ARG A 85 3.24 -4.01 12.24
C ARG A 85 3.54 -3.06 11.09
N ALA A 86 2.66 -2.93 10.10
CA ALA A 86 2.87 -2.00 8.99
C ALA A 86 2.68 -0.55 9.46
N LYS A 87 3.75 0.24 9.41
CA LYS A 87 3.74 1.65 9.80
C LYS A 87 4.30 2.55 8.69
N ILE A 88 3.88 3.80 8.72
CA ILE A 88 4.47 4.89 7.93
C ILE A 88 5.07 5.94 8.85
N ILE A 89 6.15 6.57 8.40
CA ILE A 89 6.78 7.71 9.07
C ILE A 89 6.82 8.86 8.08
N PRO A 90 5.82 9.77 8.10
CA PRO A 90 5.85 10.97 7.28
C PRO A 90 6.69 12.06 7.95
N MET A 91 7.54 12.73 7.17
CA MET A 91 8.31 13.89 7.60
C MET A 91 8.12 15.04 6.62
N VAL A 92 7.47 16.11 7.06
CA VAL A 92 7.34 17.34 6.25
C VAL A 92 8.67 18.09 6.26
N VAL A 93 9.40 18.00 5.15
CA VAL A 93 10.70 18.67 4.95
C VAL A 93 10.49 20.15 4.64
N LYS A 94 9.61 20.44 3.69
CA LYS A 94 9.30 21.80 3.22
C LYS A 94 7.81 21.92 3.04
N ALA A 95 7.22 22.99 3.55
CA ALA A 95 5.81 23.32 3.33
C ALA A 95 5.51 24.76 3.74
N PRO A 96 4.43 25.37 3.22
CA PRO A 96 3.87 26.60 3.76
C PRO A 96 3.49 26.46 5.24
N TYR A 97 3.47 27.58 5.98
CA TYR A 97 3.19 27.59 7.42
C TYR A 97 1.87 26.89 7.79
N VAL A 98 0.79 27.15 7.04
CA VAL A 98 -0.53 26.54 7.28
C VAL A 98 -0.49 25.00 7.23
N VAL A 99 0.32 24.41 6.34
CA VAL A 99 0.48 22.97 6.23
C VAL A 99 1.33 22.44 7.38
N LYS A 100 2.39 23.16 7.78
CA LYS A 100 3.22 22.79 8.95
C LYS A 100 2.41 22.77 10.25
N MET A 101 1.41 23.65 10.39
CA MET A 101 0.56 23.72 11.58
C MET A 101 -0.38 22.52 11.75
N ILE A 102 -0.70 21.80 10.67
CA ILE A 102 -1.56 20.62 10.69
C ILE A 102 -0.80 19.32 10.44
N ALA A 103 0.45 19.41 10.02
CA ALA A 103 1.31 18.26 9.82
C ALA A 103 1.56 17.56 11.16
N PRO A 104 1.49 16.23 11.20
CA PRO A 104 1.93 15.51 12.39
C PRO A 104 3.43 15.78 12.62
N ASN A 105 3.84 15.80 13.90
CA ASN A 105 5.25 15.65 14.20
C ASN A 105 5.75 14.33 13.59
N PRO A 106 7.00 14.25 13.11
CA PRO A 106 7.55 13.00 12.61
C PRO A 106 7.45 11.94 13.71
N SER A 107 6.53 11.00 13.52
CA SER A 107 6.29 9.87 14.39
C SER A 107 5.86 8.70 13.54
N GLU A 108 6.16 7.50 14.00
CA GLU A 108 5.56 6.31 13.44
C GLU A 108 4.03 6.41 13.52
N MET A 109 3.36 5.92 12.49
CA MET A 109 1.91 5.86 12.43
C MET A 109 1.53 4.47 11.93
N THR A 110 0.74 3.74 12.71
CA THR A 110 0.19 2.46 12.25
C THR A 110 -0.64 2.70 11.00
N MET A 111 -0.35 1.99 9.92
CA MET A 111 -1.04 2.21 8.64
C MET A 111 -2.51 1.80 8.72
N HIS A 112 -2.83 0.73 9.44
CA HIS A 112 -4.20 0.26 9.60
C HIS A 112 -4.87 0.92 10.81
N THR A 113 -5.84 1.79 10.57
CA THR A 113 -6.72 2.32 11.62
C THR A 113 -8.15 2.43 11.09
N PRO A 114 -9.17 2.60 11.96
CA PRO A 114 -10.52 2.92 11.51
C PRO A 114 -10.62 4.19 10.65
N ARG A 115 -9.63 5.11 10.75
CA ARG A 115 -9.59 6.34 9.94
C ARG A 115 -8.95 6.15 8.57
N HIS A 116 -8.18 5.09 8.37
CA HIS A 116 -7.54 4.77 7.11
C HIS A 116 -7.30 3.24 7.05
N PRO A 117 -8.34 2.47 6.68
CA PRO A 117 -8.23 1.03 6.66
C PRO A 117 -7.23 0.58 5.60
N VAL A 118 -6.50 -0.49 5.93
CA VAL A 118 -5.52 -1.13 5.06
C VAL A 118 -6.03 -2.47 4.54
N SER A 119 -6.04 -2.62 3.22
CA SER A 119 -6.13 -3.89 2.53
C SER A 119 -4.73 -4.45 2.30
N VAL A 120 -4.59 -5.77 2.45
CA VAL A 120 -3.38 -6.49 2.08
C VAL A 120 -3.78 -7.56 1.08
N LYS A 121 -3.14 -7.55 -0.09
CA LYS A 121 -3.33 -8.56 -1.13
C LYS A 121 -1.99 -9.17 -1.46
N LYS A 122 -1.92 -10.50 -1.51
CA LYS A 122 -0.75 -11.26 -1.95
C LYS A 122 -1.15 -12.10 -3.15
N VAL A 123 -0.34 -12.05 -4.19
CA VAL A 123 -0.55 -12.81 -5.42
C VAL A 123 0.75 -13.52 -5.75
N ASN A 124 0.68 -14.85 -5.87
CA ASN A 124 1.83 -15.65 -6.25
C ASN A 124 2.28 -15.37 -7.67
N LYS A 125 3.52 -15.79 -7.98
CA LYS A 125 4.01 -15.79 -9.33
C LYS A 125 3.16 -16.69 -10.23
N VAL A 126 3.11 -16.37 -11.51
CA VAL A 126 2.43 -17.16 -12.54
C VAL A 126 3.50 -17.81 -13.40
N VAL A 127 3.44 -19.13 -13.52
CA VAL A 127 4.35 -19.93 -14.34
C VAL A 127 3.54 -20.55 -15.47
N ASP A 128 4.01 -20.41 -16.71
CA ASP A 128 3.41 -21.07 -17.85
C ASP A 128 3.64 -22.59 -17.72
N PRO A 129 2.59 -23.42 -17.67
CA PRO A 129 2.74 -24.85 -17.49
C PRO A 129 3.39 -25.56 -18.69
N ALA A 130 3.37 -24.96 -19.89
CA ALA A 130 3.93 -25.55 -21.10
C ALA A 130 5.43 -25.26 -21.23
N THR A 131 5.88 -24.05 -20.88
CA THR A 131 7.29 -23.65 -21.01
C THR A 131 8.07 -23.72 -19.69
N GLY A 132 7.38 -23.68 -18.55
CA GLY A 132 7.99 -23.54 -17.23
C GLY A 132 8.50 -22.12 -16.95
N GLU A 133 8.27 -21.15 -17.84
CA GLU A 133 8.72 -19.78 -17.67
C GLU A 133 7.78 -18.98 -16.76
N THR A 134 8.36 -18.13 -15.91
CA THR A 134 7.59 -17.18 -15.09
C THR A 134 7.07 -16.06 -15.98
N THR A 135 5.74 -15.95 -16.09
CA THR A 135 5.05 -14.91 -16.88
C THR A 135 4.66 -13.69 -16.05
N ALA A 136 4.63 -13.82 -14.72
CA ALA A 136 4.46 -12.71 -13.80
C ALA A 136 5.03 -13.05 -12.43
N ALA A 137 5.90 -12.22 -11.87
CA ALA A 137 6.48 -12.40 -10.54
C ALA A 137 5.46 -12.14 -9.41
N ALA A 138 5.74 -12.62 -8.20
CA ALA A 138 4.86 -12.45 -7.04
C ALA A 138 4.71 -10.96 -6.64
N VAL A 139 3.54 -10.58 -6.14
CA VAL A 139 3.25 -9.18 -5.75
C VAL A 139 2.45 -9.12 -4.46
N MET A 140 2.77 -8.14 -3.63
CA MET A 140 1.99 -7.76 -2.45
C MET A 140 1.55 -6.31 -2.58
N GLU A 141 0.26 -6.03 -2.44
CA GLU A 141 -0.27 -4.68 -2.39
C GLU A 141 -0.80 -4.35 -1.00
N LEU A 142 -0.32 -3.23 -0.47
CA LEU A 142 -0.76 -2.58 0.76
C LEU A 142 -1.56 -1.34 0.38
N GLY A 143 -2.89 -1.51 0.30
CA GLY A 143 -3.82 -0.47 -0.08
C GLY A 143 -4.31 0.31 1.14
N VAL A 144 -3.95 1.59 1.24
CA VAL A 144 -4.36 2.49 2.34
C VAL A 144 -5.48 3.39 1.86
N ASP A 145 -6.65 3.31 2.48
CA ASP A 145 -7.80 4.13 2.12
C ASP A 145 -7.80 5.47 2.88
N PHE A 146 -7.39 6.53 2.19
CA PHE A 146 -7.54 7.91 2.67
C PHE A 146 -8.77 8.61 2.10
N TYR A 147 -9.47 7.98 1.17
CA TYR A 147 -10.59 8.54 0.44
C TYR A 147 -11.88 8.53 1.26
N THR A 148 -12.17 7.42 1.94
CA THR A 148 -13.44 7.26 2.67
C THR A 148 -13.52 8.07 3.96
N SER A 149 -12.40 8.59 4.45
CA SER A 149 -12.31 9.27 5.72
C SER A 149 -12.55 10.78 5.60
N ALA A 150 -13.71 11.24 6.07
CA ALA A 150 -14.06 12.67 6.07
C ALA A 150 -13.05 13.55 6.84
N ALA A 151 -12.42 13.01 7.88
CA ALA A 151 -11.38 13.72 8.61
C ALA A 151 -10.14 13.96 7.74
N ILE A 152 -9.74 12.94 6.97
CA ILE A 152 -8.57 13.01 6.08
C ILE A 152 -8.89 13.86 4.86
N GLY A 153 -10.10 13.74 4.29
CA GLY A 153 -10.56 14.61 3.20
C GLY A 153 -10.46 16.11 3.56
N ARG A 154 -10.77 16.49 4.80
CA ARG A 154 -10.59 17.88 5.27
C ARG A 154 -9.13 18.31 5.29
N ILE A 155 -8.22 17.45 5.73
CA ILE A 155 -6.77 17.73 5.73
C ILE A 155 -6.28 17.88 4.29
N ILE A 156 -6.67 16.95 3.40
CA ILE A 156 -6.30 16.97 1.99
C ILE A 156 -6.75 18.28 1.35
N ASN A 157 -7.97 18.76 1.58
CA ASN A 157 -8.45 20.04 1.04
C ASN A 157 -7.60 21.26 1.47
N VAL A 158 -6.95 21.22 2.64
CA VAL A 158 -6.01 22.28 3.08
C VAL A 158 -4.66 22.12 2.40
N VAL A 159 -4.20 20.88 2.19
CA VAL A 159 -2.89 20.56 1.62
C VAL A 159 -2.86 20.73 0.10
N MET A 160 -3.96 20.41 -0.59
CA MET A 160 -4.06 20.35 -2.05
C MET A 160 -3.58 21.62 -2.78
N PRO A 161 -4.01 22.85 -2.39
CA PRO A 161 -3.55 24.09 -3.04
C PRO A 161 -2.06 24.39 -2.86
N HIS A 162 -1.36 23.59 -2.06
CA HIS A 162 0.03 23.79 -1.68
C HIS A 162 0.96 22.68 -2.15
N LEU A 163 0.46 21.66 -2.87
CA LEU A 163 1.26 20.47 -3.21
C LEU A 163 2.52 20.80 -4.03
N GLY A 164 2.47 21.76 -4.96
CA GLY A 164 3.64 22.28 -5.67
C GLY A 164 4.66 23.06 -4.81
N LYS A 165 4.44 23.16 -3.49
CA LYS A 165 5.33 23.82 -2.51
C LYS A 165 5.69 22.91 -1.34
N ILE A 166 5.23 21.66 -1.37
CA ILE A 166 5.41 20.70 -0.30
C ILE A 166 6.47 19.67 -0.71
N THR A 167 7.34 19.36 0.23
CA THR A 167 8.26 18.23 0.15
C THR A 167 8.04 17.37 1.39
N VAL A 168 7.72 16.09 1.21
CA VAL A 168 7.51 15.11 2.28
C VAL A 168 8.42 13.92 2.02
N ASP A 169 9.18 13.53 3.05
CA ASP A 169 9.85 12.24 3.07
C ASP A 169 8.93 11.23 3.75
N VAL A 170 8.79 10.05 3.17
CA VAL A 170 7.97 8.98 3.71
C VAL A 170 8.81 7.73 3.81
N ALA A 171 8.87 7.14 5.00
CA ALA A 171 9.38 5.80 5.19
C ALA A 171 8.22 4.85 5.47
N MET A 172 8.29 3.66 4.91
CA MET A 172 7.41 2.55 5.23
C MET A 172 8.19 1.49 5.98
N VAL A 173 7.71 1.10 7.15
CA VAL A 173 8.46 0.24 8.08
C VAL A 173 7.59 -0.88 8.62
N ILE A 174 8.24 -1.99 8.94
CA ILE A 174 7.74 -3.08 9.78
C ILE A 174 8.29 -2.81 11.16
N HIS A 175 7.43 -2.60 12.15
CA HIS A 175 7.86 -2.34 13.53
C HIS A 175 6.83 -2.92 14.52
N PRO A 176 7.26 -3.46 15.69
CA PRO A 176 6.38 -3.81 16.79
C PRO A 176 5.21 -2.82 17.02
N PRO A 177 4.01 -3.32 17.36
CA PRO A 177 2.87 -2.48 17.65
C PRO A 177 3.12 -1.55 18.86
N TRP A 178 2.44 -0.41 18.92
CA TRP A 178 2.60 0.56 20.01
C TRP A 178 2.30 -0.01 21.40
N GLU A 179 1.36 -0.95 21.45
CA GLU A 179 0.91 -1.64 22.66
C GLU A 179 1.59 -3.02 22.80
N ALA A 180 2.75 -3.20 22.16
CA ALA A 180 3.52 -4.43 22.31
C ALA A 180 3.89 -4.64 23.79
N GLU A 181 3.69 -5.86 24.26
CA GLU A 181 4.07 -6.30 25.61
C GLU A 181 4.88 -7.59 25.52
N GLY A 182 5.70 -7.86 26.53
CA GLY A 182 6.49 -9.08 26.61
C GLY A 182 7.48 -9.23 25.44
N GLU A 183 7.44 -10.37 24.75
CA GLU A 183 8.37 -10.68 23.66
C GLU A 183 8.09 -9.87 22.38
N GLU A 184 6.85 -9.37 22.16
CA GLU A 184 6.51 -8.56 20.98
C GLU A 184 7.35 -7.26 20.93
N VAL A 185 7.74 -6.72 22.09
CA VAL A 185 8.56 -5.48 22.20
C VAL A 185 9.93 -5.65 21.56
N ASN A 186 10.47 -6.87 21.58
CA ASN A 186 11.78 -7.20 21.05
C ASN A 186 11.70 -7.76 19.62
N GLU A 187 10.54 -7.74 18.98
CA GLU A 187 10.43 -8.13 17.58
C GLU A 187 11.33 -7.22 16.71
N PRO A 188 12.02 -7.81 15.73
CA PRO A 188 12.87 -7.03 14.85
C PRO A 188 12.06 -6.08 13.98
N SER A 189 12.70 -5.01 13.51
CA SER A 189 12.11 -4.02 12.61
C SER A 189 12.85 -3.96 11.29
N ALA A 190 12.15 -3.57 10.23
CA ALA A 190 12.74 -3.36 8.91
C ALA A 190 12.17 -2.12 8.24
N CYS A 191 12.98 -1.46 7.42
CA CYS A 191 12.50 -0.45 6.49
C CYS A 191 12.16 -1.12 5.17
N ILE A 192 10.89 -1.09 4.76
CA ILE A 192 10.44 -1.60 3.46
C ILE A 192 10.92 -0.66 2.35
N GLY A 193 10.83 0.64 2.58
CA GLY A 193 11.29 1.63 1.60
C GLY A 193 11.18 3.06 2.11
N VAL A 194 11.97 3.94 1.49
CA VAL A 194 11.94 5.38 1.73
C VAL A 194 11.83 6.08 0.39
N TRP A 195 10.94 7.06 0.30
CA TRP A 195 10.80 7.89 -0.88
C TRP A 195 10.45 9.32 -0.50
N ARG A 196 10.69 10.22 -1.46
CA ARG A 196 10.35 11.64 -1.34
C ARG A 196 9.23 11.97 -2.30
N ILE A 197 8.22 12.67 -1.79
CA ILE A 197 7.21 13.38 -2.56
C ILE A 197 7.72 14.83 -2.64
N ASP A 198 8.15 15.28 -3.82
CA ASP A 198 8.65 16.65 -4.00
C ASP A 198 7.77 17.42 -4.98
N GLN A 199 7.14 18.48 -4.47
CA GLN A 199 6.48 19.54 -5.24
C GLN A 199 5.59 19.00 -6.38
N VAL A 200 4.59 18.19 -6.02
CA VAL A 200 3.70 17.53 -6.98
C VAL A 200 2.91 18.55 -7.80
N ASP A 201 2.98 18.41 -9.12
CA ASP A 201 2.14 19.14 -10.09
C ASP A 201 1.06 18.22 -10.66
N PHE A 202 -0.17 18.38 -10.16
CA PHE A 202 -1.34 17.61 -10.59
C PHE A 202 -1.63 17.68 -12.08
N LEU A 203 -1.36 18.82 -12.71
CA LEU A 203 -1.67 18.99 -14.13
C LEU A 203 -0.75 18.15 -15.02
N SER A 204 0.40 17.76 -14.47
CA SER A 204 1.40 16.92 -15.14
C SER A 204 1.30 15.43 -14.76
N CYS A 205 0.50 15.09 -13.75
CA CYS A 205 0.36 13.71 -13.29
C CYS A 205 -0.34 12.83 -14.33
N ALA A 206 0.09 11.58 -14.42
CA ALA A 206 -0.53 10.60 -15.30
C ALA A 206 -1.97 10.31 -14.85
N GLN A 207 -2.84 10.02 -15.81
CA GLN A 207 -4.15 9.44 -15.53
C GLN A 207 -4.04 7.92 -15.67
N LEU A 208 -4.64 7.18 -14.74
CA LEU A 208 -4.85 5.76 -14.98
C LEU A 208 -5.86 5.62 -16.11
N PRO A 209 -5.62 4.74 -17.11
CA PRO A 209 -6.59 4.50 -18.16
C PRO A 209 -7.90 4.04 -17.53
N GLU A 210 -9.03 4.54 -18.06
CA GLU A 210 -10.33 4.00 -17.66
C GLU A 210 -10.33 2.49 -17.88
N LYS A 211 -10.77 1.75 -16.87
CA LYS A 211 -10.99 0.32 -17.01
C LYS A 211 -12.00 0.08 -18.14
N PRO A 212 -11.77 -0.92 -19.01
CA PRO A 212 -12.77 -1.32 -19.99
C PRO A 212 -14.13 -1.57 -19.30
N ILE A 213 -15.22 -1.21 -19.97
CA ILE A 213 -16.60 -1.31 -19.44
C ILE A 213 -16.87 -2.71 -18.85
N GLU A 214 -16.36 -3.75 -19.50
CA GLU A 214 -16.50 -5.15 -19.09
C GLU A 214 -15.94 -5.42 -17.68
N MET A 215 -14.78 -4.86 -17.34
CA MET A 215 -14.19 -4.99 -16.00
C MET A 215 -14.94 -4.15 -14.97
N ALA A 216 -15.43 -2.97 -15.37
CA ALA A 216 -16.27 -2.13 -14.51
C ALA A 216 -17.61 -2.82 -14.19
N GLU A 217 -18.20 -3.53 -15.15
CA GLU A 217 -19.42 -4.31 -14.96
C GLU A 217 -19.23 -5.48 -14.00
N GLU A 218 -18.08 -6.17 -14.04
CA GLU A 218 -17.75 -7.22 -13.07
C GLU A 218 -17.61 -6.67 -11.65
N GLU A 219 -16.91 -5.54 -11.49
CA GLU A 219 -16.80 -4.87 -10.18
C GLU A 219 -18.17 -4.42 -9.64
N ILE A 220 -19.03 -3.87 -10.50
CA ILE A 220 -20.40 -3.50 -10.12
C ILE A 220 -21.22 -4.72 -9.72
N LYS A 221 -21.09 -5.85 -10.43
CA LYS A 221 -21.77 -7.11 -10.09
C LYS A 221 -21.31 -7.64 -8.73
N ASP A 222 -20.01 -7.60 -8.45
CA ASP A 222 -19.46 -8.01 -7.17
C ASP A 222 -19.94 -7.11 -6.02
N ILE A 223 -19.99 -5.78 -6.24
CA ILE A 223 -20.55 -4.84 -5.27
C ILE A 223 -22.04 -5.10 -5.01
N MET A 224 -22.83 -5.32 -6.07
CA MET A 224 -24.26 -5.65 -5.92
C MET A 224 -24.46 -6.98 -5.18
N LYS A 225 -23.59 -7.96 -5.42
CA LYS A 225 -23.61 -9.25 -4.72
C LYS A 225 -23.26 -9.10 -3.25
N SER A 226 -22.25 -8.30 -2.89
CA SER A 226 -21.91 -8.03 -1.49
C SER A 226 -23.03 -7.29 -0.75
N LEU A 227 -23.66 -6.30 -1.40
CA LEU A 227 -24.81 -5.57 -0.83
C LEU A 227 -26.03 -6.48 -0.64
N ALA A 228 -26.29 -7.40 -1.58
CA ALA A 228 -27.36 -8.37 -1.45
C ALA A 228 -27.13 -9.36 -0.30
N MET A 229 -25.87 -9.77 -0.05
CA MET A 229 -25.53 -10.64 1.08
C MET A 229 -25.64 -9.94 2.44
N GLU A 230 -25.33 -8.64 2.53
CA GLU A 230 -25.54 -7.85 3.75
C GLU A 230 -27.02 -7.61 4.07
N SER A 231 -27.89 -7.56 3.05
CA SER A 231 -29.34 -7.47 3.22
C SER A 231 -30.02 -8.78 3.62
N GLY A 232 -29.26 -9.89 3.67
CA GLY A 232 -29.76 -11.25 3.90
C GLY A 232 -29.83 -11.72 5.35
N SER A 233 -29.44 -10.90 6.34
CA SER A 233 -29.59 -11.25 7.76
C SER A 233 -30.47 -10.25 8.52
N PRO A 234 -31.78 -10.51 8.57
CA PRO A 234 -32.56 -10.22 9.76
C PRO A 234 -33.30 -11.48 10.24
N GLY A 235 -32.83 -12.02 11.38
CA GLY A 235 -33.62 -12.84 12.29
C GLY A 235 -33.53 -14.35 12.10
N ASP A 236 -32.76 -14.98 12.98
CA ASP A 236 -33.24 -16.07 13.85
C ASP A 236 -32.69 -15.81 15.27
#